data_AF-A0A1R0GGU7-F1
#
_entry.id   AF-A0A1R0GGU7-F1
#
_cell.length_a   1.000
_cell.length_b   1.000
_cell.length_c   1.000
_cell.angle_alpha   90.00
_cell.angle_beta   90.00
_cell.angle_gamma   90.00
#
_symmetry.space_group_name_H-M   'P 1'
#
loop_
_entity.id
_entity.type
_entity.pdbx_description
1 polymer ?
#
loop_
_entity_poly.entity_id
_entity_poly.type
_entity_poly.pdbx_seq_one_letter_code
_entity_poly.pdbx_strand_id
1 'polypeptide(L)'
;MISLECDNLFSTWREQARWLLSHQIDPSHVSWGVAEVADLFATDEQYPAECGPFQARIPKALLELLESAACYHGEQRWSLLYEVLWRVSHGDRTAMMSGDKLGSELQRRIKQVQREAHHLHAFVRFIALPAEAGPELPEYVAWHEPAHDILKVASQHFVGRMGRHRWMIATPLDGVYYDGEQLMHRRQCPVEWQALAQNVEDPHSAMWLTYYSHIFNPARLNPKVMEGHLPSRFWKNLPEGKLIPGLISEARTGKQRDGQAKMIGARPGKRISSGHG
;
A
#
# COMPACT_ATOMS: atom_id res chain seq x y z
N MET A 1 34.32 0.63 0.47
CA MET A 1 32.90 0.93 0.20
C MET A 1 32.15 0.78 1.52
N ILE A 2 31.38 1.79 1.92
CA ILE A 2 30.65 1.80 3.20
C ILE A 2 29.34 1.05 3.01
N SER A 3 29.11 0.00 3.80
CA SER A 3 27.85 -0.75 3.78
C SER A 3 27.02 -0.40 5.00
N LEU A 4 25.76 -0.01 4.78
CA LEU A 4 24.83 0.37 5.83
C LEU A 4 23.51 -0.40 5.73
N GLU A 5 23.04 -0.86 6.88
CA GLU A 5 21.71 -1.44 7.05
C GLU A 5 20.86 -0.48 7.87
N CYS A 6 19.61 -0.26 7.43
CA CYS A 6 18.70 0.69 8.06
C CYS A 6 17.39 0.05 8.52
N ASP A 7 17.29 -1.28 8.54
CA ASP A 7 16.09 -2.04 8.95
C ASP A 7 14.80 -1.56 8.27
N ASN A 8 14.93 -1.06 7.05
CA ASN A 8 13.84 -0.44 6.30
C ASN A 8 13.16 0.75 7.02
N LEU A 9 13.89 1.45 7.89
CA LEU A 9 13.43 2.63 8.63
C LEU A 9 13.99 3.92 8.04
N PHE A 10 13.08 4.83 7.67
CA PHE A 10 13.46 6.17 7.22
C PHE A 10 14.22 6.97 8.29
N SER A 11 13.90 6.81 9.58
CA SER A 11 14.61 7.49 10.67
C SER A 11 16.07 7.05 10.77
N THR A 12 16.32 5.74 10.75
CA THR A 12 17.67 5.16 10.78
C THR A 12 18.45 5.57 9.54
N TRP A 13 17.83 5.45 8.36
CA TRP A 13 18.42 5.91 7.11
C TRP A 13 18.76 7.41 7.17
N ARG A 14 17.88 8.24 7.71
CA ARG A 14 18.08 9.70 7.79
C ARG A 14 19.26 10.04 8.68
N GLU A 15 19.42 9.37 9.82
CA GLU A 15 20.57 9.57 10.72
C GLU A 15 21.88 9.16 10.04
N GLN A 16 21.91 7.99 9.43
CA GLN A 16 23.05 7.49 8.66
C GLN A 16 23.40 8.39 7.47
N ALA A 17 22.40 8.82 6.69
CA ALA A 17 22.57 9.72 5.56
C ALA A 17 23.08 11.10 5.98
N ARG A 18 22.65 11.62 7.13
CA ARG A 18 23.18 12.86 7.71
C ARG A 18 24.64 12.71 8.09
N TRP A 19 25.01 11.58 8.68
CA TRP A 19 26.41 11.29 9.02
C TRP A 19 27.26 11.20 7.75
N LEU A 20 26.84 10.42 6.75
CA LEU A 20 27.53 10.31 5.46
C LEU A 20 27.74 11.67 4.80
N LEU A 21 26.68 12.49 4.78
CA LEU A 21 26.70 13.80 4.18
C LEU A 21 27.61 14.77 4.93
N SER A 22 27.69 14.69 6.26
CA SER A 22 28.58 15.52 7.07
C SER A 22 30.07 15.27 6.78
N HIS A 23 30.39 14.07 6.28
CA HIS A 23 31.72 13.67 5.81
C HIS A 23 31.88 13.80 4.29
N GLN A 24 30.87 14.34 3.59
CA GLN A 24 30.85 14.52 2.13
C GLN A 24 31.10 13.22 1.35
N ILE A 25 30.64 12.09 1.88
CA ILE A 25 30.85 10.78 1.25
C ILE A 25 30.01 10.69 -0.02
N ASP A 26 30.67 10.46 -1.16
CA ASP A 26 30.01 10.32 -2.46
C ASP A 26 29.06 9.08 -2.47
N PRO A 27 27.87 9.17 -3.08
CA PRO A 27 26.93 8.04 -3.18
C PRO A 27 27.53 6.77 -3.80
N SER A 28 28.52 6.88 -4.70
CA SER A 28 29.20 5.72 -5.31
C SER A 28 30.03 4.90 -4.31
N HIS A 29 30.37 5.48 -3.15
CA HIS A 29 31.11 4.79 -2.09
C HIS A 29 30.19 4.13 -1.06
N VAL A 30 28.87 4.22 -1.22
CA VAL A 30 27.90 3.75 -0.23
C VAL A 30 27.00 2.66 -0.82
N SER A 31 26.90 1.54 -0.11
CA SER A 31 25.95 0.47 -0.38
C SER A 31 24.93 0.39 0.75
N TRP A 32 23.67 0.16 0.39
CA TRP A 32 22.56 0.02 1.33
C TRP A 32 21.98 -1.39 1.19
N GLY A 33 22.10 -2.23 2.21
CA GLY A 33 21.69 -3.64 2.13
C GLY A 33 21.82 -4.38 3.45
N VAL A 34 21.28 -5.61 3.49
CA VAL A 34 21.41 -6.53 4.62
C VAL A 34 22.83 -7.07 4.66
N ALA A 35 23.43 -7.14 5.85
CA ALA A 35 24.84 -7.52 6.04
C ALA A 35 25.23 -8.89 5.43
N GLU A 36 24.28 -9.78 5.11
CA GLU A 36 24.57 -11.10 4.51
C GLU A 36 25.07 -11.02 3.05
N VAL A 37 24.80 -9.93 2.34
CA VAL A 37 25.40 -9.63 1.02
C VAL A 37 26.43 -8.50 1.15
N ALA A 38 26.84 -8.16 2.39
CA ALA A 38 27.94 -7.24 2.58
C ALA A 38 29.16 -7.82 1.86
N ASP A 39 29.57 -7.04 0.87
CA ASP A 39 30.65 -7.30 -0.07
C ASP A 39 31.81 -8.04 0.60
N LEU A 40 32.38 -9.03 -0.08
CA LEU A 40 33.70 -9.62 0.27
C LEU A 40 34.83 -8.56 0.35
N PHE A 41 34.51 -7.30 0.04
CA PHE A 41 35.35 -6.11 0.03
C PHE A 41 34.91 -5.02 1.02
N ALA A 42 33.99 -5.32 1.96
CA ALA A 42 33.66 -4.40 3.03
C ALA A 42 34.90 -4.21 3.92
N THR A 43 35.56 -3.07 3.78
CA THR A 43 36.68 -2.69 4.63
C THR A 43 36.17 -2.35 6.03
N ASP A 44 36.76 -3.01 7.02
CA ASP A 44 36.59 -2.78 8.46
C ASP A 44 37.25 -1.42 8.87
N GLU A 45 36.98 -0.38 8.08
CA GLU A 45 37.43 0.98 8.36
C GLU A 45 36.66 1.49 9.57
N GLN A 46 37.40 1.75 10.66
CA GLN A 46 36.86 2.40 11.85
C GLN A 46 36.44 3.83 11.48
N TYR A 47 35.16 3.99 11.15
CA TYR A 47 34.61 5.28 10.81
C TYR A 47 34.48 6.18 12.05
N PRO A 48 34.70 7.50 11.92
CA PRO A 48 34.54 8.43 13.04
C PRO A 48 33.12 8.39 13.61
N ALA A 49 33.00 8.23 14.93
CA ALA A 49 31.70 8.24 15.62
C ALA A 49 31.00 9.60 15.56
N GLU A 50 31.77 10.68 15.36
CA GLU A 50 31.26 12.05 15.35
C GLU A 50 30.85 12.51 13.94
N CYS A 51 29.96 13.51 13.88
CA CYS A 51 29.60 14.17 12.63
C CYS A 51 30.79 14.94 12.07
N GLY A 52 30.95 14.88 10.75
CA GLY A 52 31.94 15.67 10.02
C GLY A 52 31.59 17.16 9.98
N PRO A 53 32.52 17.99 9.46
CA PRO A 53 32.41 19.45 9.49
C PRO A 53 31.38 20.03 8.51
N PHE A 54 30.92 19.25 7.52
CA PHE A 54 30.01 19.77 6.49
C PHE A 54 28.59 19.94 7.03
N GLN A 55 28.06 21.16 6.92
CA GLN A 55 26.70 21.49 7.32
C GLN A 55 25.81 21.71 6.09
N ALA A 56 25.09 20.66 5.70
CA ALA A 56 24.16 20.70 4.58
C ALA A 56 22.94 21.59 4.86
N ARG A 57 22.60 22.47 3.92
CA ARG A 57 21.33 23.22 3.93
C ARG A 57 20.30 22.52 3.06
N ILE A 58 19.39 21.79 3.71
CA ILE A 58 18.37 20.97 3.05
C ILE A 58 17.02 21.71 3.06
N PRO A 59 16.38 21.94 1.90
CA PRO A 59 15.02 22.50 1.86
C PRO A 59 14.01 21.58 2.56
N LYS A 60 13.04 22.14 3.29
CA LYS A 60 11.97 21.36 3.93
C LYS A 60 11.22 20.46 2.92
N ALA A 61 10.94 20.99 1.74
CA ALA A 61 10.27 20.25 0.66
C ALA A 61 11.05 18.99 0.22
N LEU A 62 12.39 18.98 0.33
CA LEU A 62 13.18 17.78 0.03
C LEU A 62 12.91 16.70 1.08
N LEU A 63 12.87 17.05 2.36
CA LEU A 63 12.61 16.08 3.41
C LEU A 63 11.25 15.38 3.21
N GLU A 64 10.21 16.14 2.87
CA GLU A 64 8.87 15.61 2.60
C GLU A 64 8.87 14.65 1.38
N LEU A 65 9.59 14.98 0.31
CA LEU A 65 9.74 14.10 -0.86
C LEU A 65 10.50 12.82 -0.52
N LEU A 66 11.59 12.93 0.25
CA LEU A 66 12.40 11.76 0.66
C LEU A 66 11.59 10.84 1.57
N GLU A 67 10.83 11.38 2.52
CA GLU A 67 9.97 10.61 3.42
C GLU A 67 8.87 9.89 2.64
N SER A 68 8.22 10.58 1.69
CA SER A 68 7.21 9.94 0.84
C SER A 68 7.80 8.86 -0.07
N ALA A 69 9.01 9.06 -0.60
CA ALA A 69 9.67 8.09 -1.45
C ALA A 69 10.25 6.91 -0.66
N ALA A 70 10.56 7.08 0.62
CA ALA A 70 11.01 6.01 1.51
C ALA A 70 9.95 4.91 1.71
N CYS A 71 8.66 5.24 1.57
CA CYS A 71 7.58 4.25 1.58
C CYS A 71 7.57 3.34 0.34
N TYR A 72 8.31 3.67 -0.72
CA TYR A 72 8.40 2.79 -1.89
C TYR A 72 9.04 1.47 -1.48
N HIS A 73 8.58 0.35 -2.03
CA HIS A 73 9.22 -0.95 -1.85
C HIS A 73 9.81 -1.40 -3.18
N GLY A 74 11.14 -1.55 -3.24
CA GLY A 74 11.85 -1.96 -4.44
C GLY A 74 13.34 -1.69 -4.37
N GLU A 75 14.04 -2.01 -5.45
CA GLU A 75 15.50 -1.98 -5.53
C GLU A 75 16.07 -0.57 -5.36
N GLN A 76 17.26 -0.50 -4.74
CA GLN A 76 18.05 0.71 -4.56
C GLN A 76 17.26 1.87 -3.95
N ARG A 77 16.27 1.56 -3.09
CA ARG A 77 15.45 2.55 -2.40
C ARG A 77 16.29 3.60 -1.71
N TRP A 78 17.15 3.15 -0.80
CA TRP A 78 17.94 4.00 0.08
C TRP A 78 19.08 4.71 -0.66
N SER A 79 19.68 4.02 -1.66
CA SER A 79 20.72 4.60 -2.52
C SER A 79 20.20 5.80 -3.31
N LEU A 80 19.02 5.68 -3.94
CA LEU A 80 18.40 6.77 -4.70
C LEU A 80 18.12 7.99 -3.80
N LEU A 81 17.58 7.76 -2.60
CA LEU A 81 17.31 8.86 -1.66
C LEU A 81 18.59 9.57 -1.25
N TYR A 82 19.68 8.81 -1.04
CA TYR A 82 20.97 9.39 -0.65
C TYR A 82 21.59 10.19 -1.78
N GLU A 83 21.52 9.70 -3.02
CA GLU A 83 22.01 10.41 -4.20
C GLU A 83 21.25 11.73 -4.44
N VAL A 84 19.91 11.73 -4.28
CA VAL A 84 19.11 12.95 -4.36
C VAL A 84 19.52 13.93 -3.27
N LEU A 85 19.61 13.46 -2.02
CA LEU A 85 20.01 14.27 -0.88
C LEU A 85 21.39 14.93 -1.12
N TRP A 86 22.36 14.13 -1.57
CA TRP A 86 23.72 14.58 -1.82
C TRP A 86 23.77 15.61 -2.96
N ARG A 87 23.10 15.39 -4.09
CA ARG A 87 23.09 16.37 -5.20
C ARG A 87 22.47 17.70 -4.76
N VAL A 88 21.34 17.65 -4.06
CA VAL A 88 20.66 18.86 -3.59
C VAL A 88 21.48 19.62 -2.56
N SER A 89 22.18 18.93 -1.65
CA SER A 89 23.04 19.60 -0.67
C SER A 89 24.25 20.28 -1.31
N HIS A 90 24.69 19.81 -2.49
CA HIS A 90 25.74 20.43 -3.30
C HIS A 90 25.21 21.48 -4.29
N GLY A 91 23.94 21.86 -4.18
CA GLY A 91 23.34 22.97 -4.93
C GLY A 91 22.51 22.56 -6.14
N ASP A 92 22.53 21.28 -6.52
CA ASP A 92 21.77 20.78 -7.66
C ASP A 92 20.34 20.39 -7.26
N ARG A 93 19.44 21.38 -7.32
CA ARG A 93 18.00 21.19 -7.07
C ARG A 93 17.28 20.40 -8.16
N THR A 94 17.90 20.19 -9.33
CA THR A 94 17.26 19.47 -10.43
C THR A 94 17.04 18.00 -10.09
N ALA A 95 17.85 17.43 -9.19
CA ALA A 95 17.70 16.07 -8.65
C ALA A 95 16.35 15.81 -7.95
N MET A 96 15.57 16.85 -7.63
CA MET A 96 14.21 16.72 -7.08
C MET A 96 13.11 16.76 -8.14
N MET A 97 13.45 17.20 -9.35
CA MET A 97 12.50 17.58 -10.41
C MET A 97 12.42 16.50 -11.49
N SER A 98 11.26 16.34 -12.12
CA SER A 98 11.05 15.33 -13.15
C SER A 98 11.86 15.52 -14.45
N GLY A 99 12.50 16.69 -14.63
CA GLY A 99 13.36 16.95 -15.78
C GLY A 99 14.75 16.30 -15.67
N ASP A 100 15.18 15.95 -14.47
CA ASP A 100 16.40 15.18 -14.22
C ASP A 100 16.07 13.68 -14.19
N LYS A 101 17.01 12.82 -14.59
CA LYS A 101 16.80 11.36 -14.60
C LYS A 101 16.52 10.81 -13.19
N LEU A 102 17.31 11.23 -12.20
CA LEU A 102 17.18 10.82 -10.80
C LEU A 102 15.88 11.38 -10.20
N GLY A 103 15.62 12.67 -10.46
CA GLY A 103 14.39 13.33 -10.02
C GLY A 103 13.12 12.75 -10.66
N SER A 104 13.17 12.32 -11.92
CA SER A 104 12.06 11.61 -12.58
C SER A 104 11.73 10.29 -11.89
N GLU A 105 12.75 9.50 -11.55
CA GLU A 105 12.55 8.24 -10.83
C GLU A 105 12.03 8.48 -9.40
N LEU A 106 12.55 9.49 -8.68
CA LEU A 106 12.03 9.91 -7.38
C LEU A 106 10.52 10.21 -7.46
N GLN A 107 10.12 11.08 -8.40
CA GLN A 107 8.73 11.50 -8.57
C GLN A 107 7.83 10.34 -9.01
N ARG A 108 8.34 9.41 -9.83
CA ARG A 108 7.63 8.19 -10.22
C ARG A 108 7.35 7.31 -9.01
N ARG A 109 8.33 7.07 -8.14
CA ARG A 109 8.18 6.26 -6.91
C ARG A 109 7.15 6.89 -5.97
N ILE A 110 7.20 8.21 -5.77
CA ILE A 110 6.22 8.95 -4.96
C ILE A 110 4.80 8.76 -5.50
N LYS A 111 4.59 8.91 -6.81
CA LYS A 111 3.27 8.69 -7.44
C LYS A 111 2.75 7.27 -7.24
N GLN A 112 3.63 6.26 -7.28
CA GLN A 112 3.24 4.87 -7.05
C GLN A 112 2.83 4.63 -5.59
N VAL A 113 3.60 5.16 -4.63
CA VAL A 113 3.27 5.12 -3.20
C VAL A 113 1.92 5.79 -2.93
N GLN A 114 1.69 6.99 -3.47
CA GLN A 114 0.43 7.72 -3.29
C GLN A 114 -0.76 6.98 -3.90
N ARG A 115 -0.59 6.40 -5.09
CA ARG A 115 -1.63 5.58 -5.72
C ARG A 115 -1.96 4.36 -4.87
N GLU A 116 -0.95 3.71 -4.28
CA GLU A 116 -1.16 2.56 -3.42
C GLU A 116 -1.89 2.93 -2.12
N ALA A 117 -1.54 4.07 -1.51
CA ALA A 117 -2.29 4.60 -0.36
C ALA A 117 -3.76 4.89 -0.74
N HIS A 118 -4.01 5.44 -1.93
CA HIS A 118 -5.37 5.65 -2.42
C HIS A 118 -6.12 4.33 -2.64
N HIS A 119 -5.45 3.28 -3.14
CA HIS A 119 -6.03 1.95 -3.25
C HIS A 119 -6.42 1.39 -1.89
N LEU A 120 -5.59 1.56 -0.85
CA LEU A 120 -5.97 1.18 0.51
C LEU A 120 -7.25 1.91 0.94
N HIS A 121 -7.32 3.24 0.75
CA HIS A 121 -8.51 4.03 1.10
C HIS A 121 -9.77 3.59 0.34
N ALA A 122 -9.63 3.24 -0.93
CA ALA A 122 -10.76 2.90 -1.80
C ALA A 122 -11.25 1.45 -1.63
N PHE A 123 -10.34 0.52 -1.33
CA PHE A 123 -10.62 -0.92 -1.46
C PHE A 123 -10.47 -1.71 -0.16
N VAL A 124 -9.92 -1.15 0.90
CA VAL A 124 -9.90 -1.88 2.18
C VAL A 124 -11.34 -2.10 2.64
N ARG A 125 -11.64 -3.36 2.98
CA ARG A 125 -12.97 -3.75 3.46
C ARG A 125 -12.87 -4.12 4.93
N PHE A 126 -13.57 -3.35 5.75
CA PHE A 126 -13.75 -3.66 7.17
C PHE A 126 -14.91 -4.63 7.33
N ILE A 127 -14.65 -5.73 8.03
CA ILE A 127 -15.63 -6.74 8.39
C ILE A 127 -15.84 -6.67 9.90
N ALA A 128 -17.10 -6.56 10.32
CA ALA A 128 -17.44 -6.51 11.75
C ALA A 128 -17.25 -7.89 12.38
N LEU A 129 -16.61 -7.93 13.55
CA LEU A 129 -16.59 -9.14 14.37
C LEU A 129 -17.91 -9.27 15.18
N PRO A 130 -18.30 -10.49 15.56
CA PRO A 130 -19.46 -10.70 16.43
C PRO A 130 -19.31 -9.92 17.74
N ALA A 131 -20.40 -9.32 18.25
CA ALA A 131 -20.39 -8.53 19.48
C ALA A 131 -19.93 -9.32 20.72
N GLU A 132 -20.00 -10.64 20.66
CA GLU A 132 -19.59 -11.60 21.70
C GLU A 132 -18.07 -11.83 21.76
N ALA A 133 -17.30 -11.28 20.80
CA ALA A 133 -15.84 -11.41 20.72
C ALA A 133 -15.08 -10.78 21.92
N GLY A 134 -15.79 -10.13 22.84
CA GLY A 134 -15.22 -9.54 24.04
C GLY A 134 -14.52 -8.20 23.79
N PRO A 135 -14.20 -7.47 24.86
CA PRO A 135 -13.61 -6.14 24.77
C PRO A 135 -12.11 -6.17 24.41
N GLU A 136 -11.48 -7.31 24.22
CA GLU A 136 -10.05 -7.37 23.85
C GLU A 136 -9.83 -7.44 22.34
N LEU A 137 -10.86 -7.77 21.57
CA LEU A 137 -10.79 -7.86 20.11
C LEU A 137 -11.25 -6.55 19.42
N PRO A 138 -10.71 -6.25 18.22
CA PRO A 138 -11.23 -5.17 17.40
C PRO A 138 -12.71 -5.39 17.06
N GLU A 139 -13.47 -4.31 16.92
CA GLU A 139 -14.84 -4.40 16.39
C GLU A 139 -14.84 -4.67 14.88
N TYR A 140 -13.82 -4.18 14.18
CA TYR A 140 -13.68 -4.35 12.73
C TYR A 140 -12.29 -4.84 12.35
N VAL A 141 -12.22 -5.79 11.42
CA VAL A 141 -10.95 -6.30 10.89
C VAL A 141 -10.90 -6.17 9.37
N ALA A 142 -9.71 -5.99 8.83
CA ALA A 142 -9.49 -5.93 7.39
C ALA A 142 -8.16 -6.61 7.02
N TRP A 143 -8.15 -7.29 5.88
CA TRP A 143 -6.95 -7.83 5.25
C TRP A 143 -6.58 -7.00 4.01
N HIS A 144 -5.31 -6.63 3.90
CA HIS A 144 -4.79 -5.92 2.73
C HIS A 144 -3.37 -6.35 2.38
N GLU A 145 -3.02 -6.32 1.09
CA GLU A 145 -1.69 -6.69 0.58
C GLU A 145 -1.11 -5.52 -0.21
N PRO A 146 -0.55 -4.51 0.47
CA PRO A 146 0.00 -3.34 -0.20
C PRO A 146 1.33 -3.68 -0.89
N ALA A 147 1.60 -3.03 -2.02
CA ALA A 147 2.89 -3.18 -2.71
C ALA A 147 4.02 -2.35 -2.09
N HIS A 148 3.69 -1.41 -1.22
CA HIS A 148 4.58 -0.38 -0.69
C HIS A 148 4.32 -0.21 0.81
N ASP A 149 5.26 0.38 1.54
CA ASP A 149 5.22 0.56 3.00
C ASP A 149 4.30 1.74 3.38
N ILE A 150 3.02 1.62 3.02
CA ILE A 150 2.02 2.69 3.13
C ILE A 150 1.13 2.56 4.36
N LEU A 151 1.11 1.39 5.02
CA LEU A 151 0.07 1.07 5.98
C LEU A 151 0.00 2.08 7.12
N LYS A 152 1.15 2.42 7.73
CA LYS A 152 1.21 3.39 8.84
C LYS A 152 0.63 4.75 8.48
N VAL A 153 1.07 5.32 7.35
CA VAL A 153 0.69 6.68 6.93
C VAL A 153 -0.74 6.68 6.40
N ALA A 154 -1.09 5.73 5.53
CA ALA A 154 -2.39 5.67 4.89
C ALA A 154 -3.50 5.36 5.90
N SER A 155 -3.23 4.59 6.96
CA SER A 155 -4.25 4.21 7.95
C SER A 155 -4.72 5.37 8.84
N GLN A 156 -3.97 6.48 8.91
CA GLN A 156 -4.43 7.70 9.57
C GLN A 156 -5.74 8.23 8.98
N HIS A 157 -6.00 7.95 7.70
CA HIS A 157 -7.24 8.31 7.01
C HIS A 157 -8.51 7.73 7.66
N PHE A 158 -8.39 6.57 8.31
CA PHE A 158 -9.51 5.87 8.93
C PHE A 158 -9.77 6.29 10.37
N VAL A 159 -8.76 6.79 11.09
CA VAL A 159 -8.89 7.26 12.49
C VAL A 159 -10.06 8.26 12.63
N GLY A 160 -10.10 9.28 11.77
CA GLY A 160 -11.19 10.27 11.79
C GLY A 160 -12.52 9.77 11.22
N ARG A 161 -12.52 8.70 10.41
CA ARG A 161 -13.72 8.19 9.71
C ARG A 161 -14.46 7.10 10.49
N MET A 162 -13.71 6.28 11.21
CA MET A 162 -14.24 5.18 12.03
C MET A 162 -14.55 5.64 13.48
N GLY A 163 -14.31 6.91 13.81
CA GLY A 163 -14.63 7.47 15.13
C GLY A 163 -13.86 6.76 16.24
N ARG A 164 -14.59 6.31 17.28
CA ARG A 164 -14.01 5.58 18.42
C ARG A 164 -14.10 4.05 18.28
N HIS A 165 -14.58 3.55 17.13
CA HIS A 165 -14.61 2.11 16.90
C HIS A 165 -13.20 1.55 16.86
N ARG A 166 -13.02 0.37 17.45
CA ARG A 166 -11.73 -0.33 17.44
C ARG A 166 -11.61 -1.13 16.17
N TRP A 167 -10.48 -1.00 15.49
CA TRP A 167 -10.30 -1.67 14.22
C TRP A 167 -8.87 -2.06 13.96
N MET A 168 -8.69 -3.04 13.08
CA MET A 168 -7.40 -3.57 12.71
C MET A 168 -7.30 -3.71 11.19
N ILE A 169 -6.13 -3.40 10.64
CA ILE A 169 -5.75 -3.78 9.28
C ILE A 169 -4.49 -4.63 9.39
N ALA A 170 -4.58 -5.87 8.92
CA ALA A 170 -3.45 -6.78 8.85
C ALA A 170 -2.97 -6.94 7.41
N THR A 171 -1.66 -7.09 7.25
CA THR A 171 -1.01 -7.40 5.97
C THR A 171 -0.01 -8.54 6.17
N PRO A 172 0.57 -9.10 5.10
CA PRO A 172 1.63 -10.11 5.23
C PRO A 172 2.87 -9.62 5.97
N LEU A 173 3.15 -8.31 5.96
CA LEU A 173 4.38 -7.73 6.51
C LEU A 173 4.12 -7.02 7.83
N ASP A 174 3.32 -5.96 7.79
CA ASP A 174 3.02 -5.09 8.93
C ASP A 174 1.51 -5.05 9.25
N GLY A 175 1.17 -4.51 10.41
CA GLY A 175 -0.21 -4.42 10.88
C GLY A 175 -0.46 -3.14 11.63
N VAL A 176 -1.70 -2.64 11.59
CA VAL A 176 -2.14 -1.53 12.42
C VAL A 176 -3.36 -1.93 13.25
N TYR A 177 -3.40 -1.45 14.48
CA TYR A 177 -4.54 -1.57 15.38
C TYR A 177 -4.88 -0.19 15.94
N TYR A 178 -6.15 0.16 15.92
CA TYR A 178 -6.67 1.38 16.52
C TYR A 178 -7.57 1.00 17.69
N ASP A 179 -7.24 1.50 18.88
CA ASP A 179 -7.95 1.19 20.13
C ASP A 179 -9.12 2.14 20.43
N GLY A 180 -9.42 3.07 19.53
CA GLY A 180 -10.42 4.12 19.73
C GLY A 180 -9.80 5.49 20.07
N GLU A 181 -8.51 5.54 20.39
CA GLU A 181 -7.77 6.76 20.75
C GLU A 181 -6.42 6.88 20.03
N GLN A 182 -5.68 5.79 19.90
CA GLN A 182 -4.33 5.73 19.33
C GLN A 182 -4.20 4.66 18.26
N LEU A 183 -3.47 5.01 17.19
CA LEU A 183 -3.12 4.07 16.12
C LEU A 183 -1.76 3.42 16.44
N MET A 184 -1.79 2.14 16.76
CA MET A 184 -0.62 1.31 17.02
C MET A 184 -0.17 0.64 15.71
N HIS A 185 1.07 0.89 15.29
CA HIS A 185 1.67 0.23 14.14
C HIS A 185 2.68 -0.84 14.58
N ARG A 186 2.54 -2.05 14.05
CA ARG A 186 3.43 -3.19 14.25
C ARG A 186 4.16 -3.48 12.93
N ARG A 187 5.47 -3.26 12.89
CA ARG A 187 6.31 -3.51 11.70
C ARG A 187 6.31 -4.97 11.26
N GLN A 188 6.14 -5.89 12.21
CA GLN A 188 5.88 -7.29 11.96
C GLN A 188 4.46 -7.58 12.41
N CYS A 189 3.59 -7.92 11.46
CA CYS A 189 2.20 -8.23 11.76
C CYS A 189 2.14 -9.50 12.61
N PRO A 190 1.56 -9.45 13.83
CA PRO A 190 1.36 -10.65 14.65
C PRO A 190 0.60 -11.72 13.89
N VAL A 191 1.00 -13.00 14.05
CA VAL A 191 0.36 -14.13 13.36
C VAL A 191 -1.13 -14.21 13.68
N GLU A 192 -1.51 -13.90 14.92
CA GLU A 192 -2.90 -13.84 15.37
C GLU A 192 -3.72 -12.80 14.61
N TRP A 193 -3.13 -11.63 14.31
CA TRP A 193 -3.79 -10.57 13.54
C TRP A 193 -4.03 -11.01 12.10
N GLN A 194 -3.03 -11.68 11.50
CA GLN A 194 -3.15 -12.21 10.15
C GLN A 194 -4.24 -13.29 10.08
N ALA A 195 -4.20 -14.25 11.01
CA ALA A 195 -5.19 -15.32 11.08
C ALA A 195 -6.61 -14.77 11.28
N LEU A 196 -6.80 -13.78 12.16
CA LEU A 196 -8.10 -13.17 12.40
C LEU A 196 -8.63 -12.46 11.14
N ALA A 197 -7.82 -11.63 10.50
CA ALA A 197 -8.23 -10.86 9.32
C ALA A 197 -8.45 -11.71 8.06
N GLN A 198 -7.73 -12.83 7.91
CA GLN A 198 -7.90 -13.74 6.77
C GLN A 198 -9.11 -14.66 6.90
N ASN A 199 -9.45 -15.08 8.12
CA ASN A 199 -10.47 -16.09 8.38
C ASN A 199 -11.83 -15.50 8.78
N VAL A 200 -11.96 -14.17 8.87
CA VAL A 200 -13.24 -13.55 9.19
C VAL A 200 -14.24 -13.79 8.05
N GLU A 201 -15.40 -14.36 8.39
CA GLU A 201 -16.50 -14.48 7.44
C GLU A 201 -17.25 -13.16 7.36
N ASP A 202 -17.48 -12.65 6.15
CA ASP A 202 -18.38 -11.52 5.90
C ASP A 202 -19.81 -12.02 5.70
N PRO A 203 -20.72 -11.87 6.68
CA PRO A 203 -22.10 -12.38 6.58
C PRO A 203 -22.89 -11.69 5.46
N HIS A 204 -22.47 -10.51 5.03
CA HIS A 204 -23.12 -9.71 3.99
C HIS A 204 -22.57 -9.99 2.60
N SER A 205 -21.48 -10.77 2.48
CA SER A 205 -20.80 -11.07 1.22
C SER A 205 -21.75 -11.69 0.19
N ALA A 206 -22.57 -12.67 0.56
CA ALA A 206 -23.48 -13.34 -0.37
C ALA A 206 -24.57 -12.41 -0.96
N MET A 207 -25.10 -11.50 -0.13
CA MET A 207 -26.11 -10.53 -0.56
C MET A 207 -25.49 -9.49 -1.50
N TRP A 208 -24.30 -8.98 -1.16
CA TRP A 208 -23.54 -8.07 -2.00
C TRP A 208 -23.18 -8.69 -3.35
N LEU A 209 -22.71 -9.94 -3.37
CA LEU A 209 -22.41 -10.67 -4.61
C LEU A 209 -23.61 -10.76 -5.55
N THR A 210 -24.78 -11.06 -4.98
CA THR A 210 -26.03 -11.13 -5.73
C THR A 210 -26.38 -9.77 -6.34
N TYR A 211 -26.34 -8.70 -5.54
CA TYR A 211 -26.57 -7.35 -6.02
C TYR A 211 -25.56 -6.90 -7.09
N TYR A 212 -24.27 -7.13 -6.87
CA TYR A 212 -23.19 -6.80 -7.80
C TYR A 212 -23.41 -7.46 -9.17
N SER A 213 -23.78 -8.75 -9.18
CA SER A 213 -24.09 -9.48 -10.42
C SER A 213 -25.30 -8.92 -11.17
N HIS A 214 -26.25 -8.27 -10.48
CA HIS A 214 -27.45 -7.67 -11.07
C HIS A 214 -27.19 -6.28 -11.66
N ILE A 215 -26.30 -5.48 -11.04
CA ILE A 215 -25.96 -4.13 -11.54
C ILE A 215 -24.82 -4.13 -12.56
N PHE A 216 -24.05 -5.22 -12.64
CA PHE A 216 -22.94 -5.34 -13.58
C PHE A 216 -23.46 -5.37 -15.01
N ASN A 217 -23.12 -4.34 -15.80
CA ASN A 217 -23.49 -4.25 -17.20
C ASN A 217 -22.29 -4.68 -18.08
N PRO A 218 -22.30 -5.90 -18.65
CA PRO A 218 -21.19 -6.41 -19.45
C PRO A 218 -20.91 -5.56 -20.69
N ALA A 219 -21.93 -4.89 -21.23
CA ALA A 219 -21.81 -4.05 -22.42
C ALA A 219 -21.08 -2.72 -22.17
N ARG A 220 -20.93 -2.30 -20.90
CA ARG A 220 -20.19 -1.08 -20.51
C ARG A 220 -18.78 -1.37 -19.98
N LEU A 221 -18.36 -2.63 -20.01
CA LEU A 221 -17.10 -3.05 -19.43
C LEU A 221 -15.92 -2.72 -20.35
N ASN A 222 -15.00 -1.87 -19.89
CA ASN A 222 -13.68 -1.74 -20.48
C ASN A 222 -12.64 -2.41 -19.56
N PRO A 223 -12.13 -3.60 -19.91
CA PRO A 223 -11.22 -4.36 -19.05
C PRO A 223 -9.94 -3.61 -18.70
N LYS A 224 -9.37 -2.83 -19.63
CA LYS A 224 -8.14 -2.06 -19.37
C LYS A 224 -8.37 -0.95 -18.34
N VAL A 225 -9.51 -0.26 -18.44
CA VAL A 225 -9.90 0.78 -17.47
C VAL A 225 -10.22 0.16 -16.12
N MET A 226 -10.92 -0.98 -16.10
CA MET A 226 -11.22 -1.70 -14.88
C MET A 226 -9.97 -2.21 -14.17
N GLU A 227 -9.01 -2.81 -14.88
CA GLU A 227 -7.72 -3.24 -14.30
C GLU A 227 -6.87 -2.04 -13.82
N GLY A 228 -7.02 -0.88 -14.46
CA GLY A 228 -6.41 0.37 -14.03
C GLY A 228 -6.95 0.87 -12.68
N HIS A 229 -8.26 0.84 -12.50
CA HIS A 229 -8.91 1.24 -11.24
C HIS A 229 -8.83 0.16 -10.16
N LEU A 230 -8.96 -1.12 -10.54
CA LEU A 230 -8.97 -2.27 -9.66
C LEU A 230 -8.01 -3.36 -10.18
N PRO A 231 -6.71 -3.25 -9.85
CA PRO A 231 -5.72 -4.25 -10.21
C PRO A 231 -6.12 -5.65 -9.78
N SER A 232 -5.89 -6.64 -10.64
CA SER A 232 -6.34 -8.03 -10.44
C SER A 232 -5.85 -8.68 -9.13
N ARG A 233 -4.71 -8.23 -8.59
CA ARG A 233 -4.22 -8.70 -7.28
C ARG A 233 -5.19 -8.44 -6.13
N PHE A 234 -5.98 -7.37 -6.19
CA PHE A 234 -6.93 -7.02 -5.13
C PHE A 234 -8.22 -7.84 -5.17
N TRP A 235 -8.49 -8.55 -6.28
CA TRP A 235 -9.73 -9.32 -6.43
C TRP A 235 -9.83 -10.46 -5.41
N LYS A 236 -8.69 -11.00 -4.94
CA LYS A 236 -8.69 -12.04 -3.90
C LYS A 236 -9.31 -11.58 -2.58
N ASN A 237 -9.19 -10.28 -2.28
CA ASN A 237 -9.61 -9.67 -1.02
C ASN A 237 -10.99 -8.98 -1.15
N LEU A 238 -11.61 -9.07 -2.34
CA LEU A 238 -12.94 -8.54 -2.61
C LEU A 238 -13.95 -9.68 -2.69
N PRO A 239 -15.14 -9.52 -2.08
CA PRO A 239 -16.24 -10.47 -2.27
C PRO A 239 -16.51 -10.76 -3.75
N GLU A 240 -16.64 -9.69 -4.55
CA GLU A 240 -16.96 -9.73 -5.98
C GLU A 240 -15.82 -10.21 -6.87
N GLY A 241 -14.59 -10.27 -6.38
CA GLY A 241 -13.43 -10.61 -7.19
C GLY A 241 -13.51 -12.01 -7.81
N LYS A 242 -14.22 -12.95 -7.17
CA LYS A 242 -14.50 -14.29 -7.73
C LYS A 242 -15.40 -14.24 -8.97
N LEU A 243 -16.26 -13.22 -9.08
CA LEU A 243 -17.19 -13.06 -10.21
C LEU A 243 -16.53 -12.32 -11.39
N ILE A 244 -15.55 -11.46 -11.13
CA ILE A 244 -14.96 -10.57 -12.16
C ILE A 244 -14.41 -11.33 -13.38
N PRO A 245 -13.61 -12.41 -13.26
CA PRO A 245 -13.11 -13.14 -14.43
C PRO A 245 -14.24 -13.72 -15.30
N GLY A 246 -15.27 -14.29 -14.67
CA GLY A 246 -16.43 -14.84 -15.37
C GLY A 246 -17.22 -13.75 -16.10
N LEU A 247 -17.46 -12.62 -15.43
CA LEU A 247 -18.16 -11.46 -15.99
C LEU A 247 -17.40 -10.82 -17.17
N ILE A 248 -16.07 -10.75 -17.13
CA ILE A 248 -15.23 -10.31 -18.26
C ILE A 248 -15.35 -11.29 -19.44
N SER A 249 -15.29 -12.59 -19.15
CA SER A 249 -15.39 -13.63 -20.18
C SER A 249 -16.76 -13.58 -20.89
N GLU A 250 -17.84 -13.42 -20.13
CA GLU A 250 -19.20 -13.23 -20.66
C GLU A 250 -19.33 -11.96 -21.53
N ALA A 251 -18.66 -10.87 -21.14
CA ALA A 251 -18.62 -9.65 -21.94
C ALA A 251 -17.90 -9.85 -23.29
N ARG A 252 -16.82 -10.66 -23.33
CA ARG A 252 -16.03 -10.95 -24.54
C ARG A 252 -16.68 -11.96 -25.50
N THR A 253 -17.42 -12.95 -25.00
CA THR A 253 -17.94 -14.10 -25.78
C THR A 253 -19.27 -13.86 -26.50
N GLY A 254 -19.77 -12.62 -26.58
CA GLY A 254 -20.83 -12.28 -27.53
C GLY A 254 -22.17 -11.82 -26.95
N LYS A 255 -22.17 -10.99 -25.92
CA LYS A 255 -23.39 -10.34 -25.40
C LYS A 255 -23.30 -8.82 -25.31
N GLN A 256 -22.63 -8.16 -26.25
CA GLN A 256 -22.78 -6.71 -26.42
C GLN A 256 -24.22 -6.27 -26.79
N ARG A 257 -25.12 -7.21 -27.12
CA ARG A 257 -26.51 -6.91 -27.49
C ARG A 257 -27.51 -6.86 -26.34
N ASP A 258 -27.30 -7.60 -25.26
CA ASP A 258 -28.28 -7.70 -24.17
C ASP A 258 -27.62 -7.28 -22.86
N GLY A 259 -28.01 -6.12 -22.32
CA GLY A 259 -27.43 -5.49 -21.13
C GLY A 259 -27.68 -6.22 -19.80
N GLN A 260 -27.74 -7.56 -19.77
CA GLN A 260 -27.96 -8.38 -18.58
C GLN A 260 -27.15 -9.69 -18.59
N ALA A 261 -26.60 -10.06 -17.43
CA ALA A 261 -25.88 -11.32 -17.20
C ALA A 261 -26.78 -12.55 -17.43
N LYS A 262 -26.20 -13.64 -17.97
CA LYS A 262 -26.90 -14.83 -18.48
C LYS A 262 -27.75 -15.56 -17.42
N MET A 263 -27.37 -15.43 -16.15
CA MET A 263 -28.07 -15.95 -14.96
C MET A 263 -29.51 -15.41 -14.78
N ILE A 264 -29.83 -14.27 -15.40
CA ILE A 264 -31.14 -13.62 -15.29
C ILE A 264 -32.15 -14.20 -16.28
N GLY A 265 -31.71 -14.66 -17.45
CA GLY A 265 -32.60 -15.22 -18.49
C GLY A 265 -33.19 -16.59 -18.14
N ALA A 266 -32.61 -17.31 -17.16
CA ALA A 266 -33.01 -18.66 -16.80
C ALA A 266 -33.97 -18.74 -15.59
N ARG A 267 -34.30 -17.62 -14.94
CA ARG A 267 -35.24 -17.62 -13.80
C ARG A 267 -36.67 -17.41 -14.30
N PRO A 268 -37.59 -18.37 -14.10
CA PRO A 268 -38.99 -18.17 -14.45
C PRO A 268 -39.55 -17.04 -13.59
N GLY A 269 -39.97 -15.96 -14.25
CA GLY A 269 -40.57 -14.81 -13.57
C GLY A 269 -41.78 -15.26 -12.76
N LYS A 270 -41.85 -14.83 -11.49
CA LYS A 270 -43.00 -15.10 -10.63
C LYS A 270 -44.16 -14.23 -11.12
N ARG A 271 -45.15 -14.85 -11.78
CA ARG A 271 -46.41 -14.18 -12.13
C ARG A 271 -47.12 -13.78 -10.85
N ILE A 272 -47.31 -12.48 -10.65
CA ILE A 272 -48.15 -11.96 -9.59
C ILE A 272 -49.59 -12.27 -10.01
N SER A 273 -50.29 -13.13 -9.27
CA SER A 273 -51.71 -13.37 -9.48
C SER A 273 -52.47 -12.10 -9.13
N SER A 274 -53.03 -11.43 -10.13
CA SER A 274 -54.04 -10.39 -9.97
C SER A 274 -55.26 -11.00 -9.27
N GLY A 275 -55.56 -10.52 -8.06
CA GLY A 275 -56.69 -10.97 -7.26
C GLY A 275 -58.03 -10.46 -7.78
N HIS A 276 -59.02 -11.37 -7.70
CA HIS A 276 -60.44 -11.22 -7.36
C HIS A 276 -61.29 -10.14 -8.08
N GLY A 277 -62.22 -10.65 -8.90
CA GLY A 277 -63.60 -10.18 -9.00
C GLY A 277 -64.53 -11.32 -8.62
#